data_AF-A0A538KXE3-F1
#
_entry.id   AF-A0A538KXE3-F1
#
_cell.length_a   1.000
_cell.length_b   1.000
_cell.length_c   1.000
_cell.angle_alpha   90.00
_cell.angle_beta   90.00
_cell.angle_gamma   90.00
#
_symmetry.space_group_name_H-M   'P 1'
#
loop_
_entity.id
_entity.type
_entity.pdbx_description
1 polymer ?
#
loop_
_entity_poly.entity_id
_entity_poly.type
_entity_poly.pdbx_seq_one_letter_code
_entity_poly.pdbx_strand_id
1 'polypeptide(L)'
;MPRSENQAPEEASLDARFESLYREYYGRVLAYALRRATPDVAHDVVADTFLVAWQRRERMPDQPLPWLLGVARKTLANQRRSVRRR
;
A
#
# COMPACT_ATOMS: atom_id res chain seq x y z
N MET A 1 22.39 -1.38 -29.14
CA MET A 1 22.25 -0.07 -28.46
C MET A 1 22.15 -0.31 -26.95
N PRO A 2 23.21 -0.10 -26.14
CA PRO A 2 23.14 -0.30 -24.70
C PRO A 2 22.57 0.96 -24.02
N ARG A 3 21.55 0.79 -23.17
CA ARG A 3 20.97 1.85 -22.35
C ARG A 3 21.80 1.96 -21.07
N SER A 4 22.25 3.16 -20.75
CA SER A 4 23.13 3.53 -19.64
C SER A 4 22.67 2.99 -18.27
N GLU A 5 23.54 2.26 -17.57
CA GLU A 5 23.27 1.53 -16.30
C GLU A 5 23.63 2.39 -15.06
N ASN A 6 23.24 3.67 -15.04
CA ASN A 6 23.55 4.61 -13.95
C ASN A 6 22.34 4.88 -13.03
N GLN A 7 21.40 3.92 -12.89
CA GLN A 7 20.15 4.06 -12.11
C GLN A 7 20.20 3.43 -10.70
N ALA A 8 21.23 2.65 -10.37
CA ALA A 8 21.32 1.86 -9.14
C ALA A 8 21.25 2.61 -7.79
N PRO A 9 21.63 3.90 -7.63
CA PRO A 9 21.53 4.57 -6.33
C PRO A 9 20.14 5.19 -6.04
N GLU A 10 19.36 5.52 -7.07
CA GLU A 10 18.05 6.17 -6.88
C GLU A 10 16.98 5.13 -6.52
N GLU A 11 16.97 3.97 -7.19
CA GLU A 11 16.06 2.86 -6.91
C GLU A 11 16.23 2.31 -5.48
N ALA A 12 17.47 2.04 -5.05
CA ALA A 12 17.75 1.58 -3.69
C ALA A 12 17.30 2.59 -2.60
N SER A 13 17.37 3.90 -2.90
CA SER A 13 16.89 4.94 -1.97
C SER A 13 15.37 5.03 -1.90
N LEU A 14 14.68 4.78 -3.03
CA LEU A 14 13.22 4.70 -3.11
C LEU A 14 12.72 3.48 -2.35
N ASP A 15 13.41 2.35 -2.48
CA ASP A 15 13.16 1.14 -1.72
C ASP A 15 13.28 1.42 -0.21
N ALA A 16 14.37 2.05 0.23
CA ALA A 16 14.58 2.36 1.65
C ALA A 16 13.54 3.33 2.24
N ARG A 17 13.12 4.36 1.48
CA ARG A 17 12.06 5.29 1.91
C ARG A 17 10.72 4.58 2.03
N PHE A 18 10.36 3.79 1.02
CA PHE A 18 9.11 3.04 1.05
C PHE A 18 9.12 1.97 2.14
N GLU A 19 10.23 1.28 2.36
CA GLU A 19 10.36 0.25 3.39
C GLU A 19 10.20 0.85 4.80
N SER A 20 10.74 2.06 5.02
CA SER A 20 10.55 2.81 6.27
C SER A 20 9.07 3.18 6.47
N LEU A 21 8.41 3.65 5.42
CA LEU A 21 6.97 3.93 5.44
C LEU A 21 6.15 2.66 5.70
N TYR A 22 6.50 1.56 5.05
CA TYR A 22 5.86 0.27 5.23
C TYR A 22 5.95 -0.16 6.70
N ARG A 23 7.16 -0.18 7.27
CA ARG A 23 7.37 -0.51 8.69
C ARG A 23 6.57 0.39 9.63
N GLU A 24 6.51 1.69 9.36
CA GLU A 24 5.80 2.65 10.21
C GLU A 24 4.28 2.46 10.19
N TYR A 25 3.71 2.23 8.99
CA TYR A 25 2.25 2.27 8.81
C TYR A 25 1.58 0.89 8.69
N TYR A 26 2.34 -0.19 8.47
CA TYR A 26 1.79 -1.53 8.27
C TYR A 26 0.84 -1.93 9.41
N GLY A 27 1.30 -1.83 10.66
CA GLY A 27 0.49 -2.21 11.82
C GLY A 27 -0.80 -1.38 11.95
N ARG A 28 -0.75 -0.09 11.61
CA ARG A 28 -1.92 0.81 11.67
C ARG A 28 -2.96 0.46 10.60
N VAL A 29 -2.50 0.19 9.37
CA VAL A 29 -3.38 -0.21 8.26
C VAL A 29 -3.96 -1.61 8.52
N LEU A 30 -3.15 -2.55 9.02
CA LEU A 30 -3.60 -3.89 9.38
C LEU A 30 -4.65 -3.85 10.51
N ALA A 31 -4.39 -3.11 11.59
CA ALA A 31 -5.36 -2.94 12.68
C ALA A 31 -6.67 -2.30 12.19
N TYR A 32 -6.60 -1.36 11.25
CA TYR A 32 -7.78 -0.77 10.62
C TYR A 32 -8.60 -1.80 9.82
N ALA A 33 -7.92 -2.66 9.05
CA ALA A 33 -8.54 -3.67 8.21
C ALA A 33 -9.15 -4.82 9.03
N LEU A 34 -8.44 -5.31 10.04
CA LEU A 34 -8.90 -6.36 10.97
C LEU A 34 -10.18 -5.97 11.72
N ARG A 35 -10.39 -4.68 11.97
CA ARG A 35 -11.66 -4.18 12.56
C ARG A 35 -12.86 -4.29 11.62
N ARG A 36 -12.68 -4.63 10.34
CA ARG A 36 -13.70 -4.50 9.28
C ARG A 36 -13.86 -5.73 8.39
N ALA A 37 -12.98 -6.72 8.54
CA ALA A 37 -12.98 -7.93 7.73
C ALA A 37 -12.27 -9.08 8.47
N THR A 38 -12.34 -10.29 7.92
CA THR A 38 -11.60 -11.46 8.41
C THR A 38 -10.08 -11.23 8.28
N PRO A 39 -9.24 -11.97 9.03
CA PRO A 39 -7.80 -11.86 8.93
C PRO A 39 -7.27 -12.00 7.50
N ASP A 40 -7.75 -12.99 6.74
CA ASP A 40 -7.32 -13.21 5.35
C ASP A 40 -7.58 -11.98 4.48
N VAL A 41 -8.82 -11.46 4.53
CA VAL A 41 -9.19 -10.26 3.77
C VAL A 41 -8.44 -9.02 4.27
N ALA A 42 -8.12 -8.94 5.55
CA ALA A 42 -7.35 -7.83 6.09
C ALA A 42 -5.91 -7.83 5.57
N HIS A 43 -5.27 -9.00 5.48
CA HIS A 43 -3.93 -9.13 4.89
C HIS A 43 -3.93 -8.77 3.41
N ASP A 44 -4.93 -9.23 2.64
CA ASP A 44 -5.08 -8.84 1.23
C ASP A 44 -5.25 -7.32 1.08
N VAL A 45 -6.10 -6.70 1.90
CA VAL A 45 -6.33 -5.25 1.87
C VAL A 45 -5.06 -4.48 2.18
N VAL A 46 -4.24 -4.95 3.12
CA VAL A 46 -2.96 -4.33 3.45
C VAL A 46 -2.00 -4.45 2.27
N ALA A 47 -1.87 -5.64 1.67
CA ALA A 47 -1.02 -5.87 0.50
C ALA A 47 -1.40 -4.94 -0.65
N ASP A 48 -2.68 -4.87 -1.01
CA ASP A 48 -3.19 -3.98 -2.05
C ASP A 48 -2.97 -2.49 -1.73
N THR A 49 -3.13 -2.11 -0.46
CA THR A 49 -2.94 -0.72 -0.03
C THR A 49 -1.50 -0.28 -0.24
N PHE A 50 -0.54 -1.11 0.17
CA PHE A 50 0.88 -0.82 0.00
C PHE A 50 1.34 -0.95 -1.45
N LEU A 51 0.73 -1.82 -2.25
CA LEU A 51 0.95 -1.86 -3.69
C LEU A 51 0.53 -0.54 -4.36
N VAL A 52 -0.64 -0.01 -4.00
CA VAL A 52 -1.09 1.31 -4.50
C VAL A 52 -0.18 2.44 -4.00
N ALA A 53 0.29 2.36 -2.76
CA ALA A 53 1.27 3.32 -2.21
C ALA A 53 2.58 3.30 -3.00
N TRP A 54 3.10 2.11 -3.34
CA TRP A 54 4.30 1.95 -4.15
C TRP A 54 4.14 2.54 -5.56
N GLN A 55 3.01 2.24 -6.22
CA GLN A 55 2.70 2.76 -7.56
C GLN A 55 2.52 4.28 -7.59
N ARG A 56 2.08 4.88 -6.48
CA ARG A 56 1.79 6.31 -6.36
C ARG A 56 2.76 7.04 -5.44
N ARG A 57 3.94 6.46 -5.18
CA ARG A 57 4.94 6.99 -4.23
C ARG A 57 5.32 8.44 -4.50
N GLU A 58 5.37 8.85 -5.77
CA GLU A 58 5.69 10.23 -6.20
C GLU A 58 4.57 11.25 -5.92
N ARG A 59 3.34 10.79 -5.71
CA ARG A 59 2.15 11.65 -5.49
C ARG A 59 1.59 11.50 -4.07
N MET A 60 2.37 10.91 -3.19
CA MET A 60 1.96 10.65 -1.82
C MET A 60 2.05 11.94 -1.01
N PRO A 61 1.03 12.28 -0.21
CA PRO A 61 1.06 13.47 0.63
C PRO A 61 2.07 13.31 1.78
N ASP A 62 2.50 14.44 2.35
CA ASP A 62 3.41 14.50 3.50
C ASP A 62 2.87 13.77 4.75
N GLN A 63 1.55 13.60 4.83
CA GLN A 63 0.87 12.79 5.85
C GLN A 63 0.31 11.53 5.20
N PRO A 64 1.04 10.40 5.19
CA PRO A 64 0.64 9.20 4.45
C PRO A 64 -0.55 8.48 5.06
N LEU A 65 -0.70 8.49 6.40
CA LEU A 65 -1.67 7.65 7.10
C LEU A 65 -3.13 7.89 6.66
N PRO A 66 -3.68 9.13 6.63
CA PRO A 66 -5.05 9.35 6.18
C PRO A 66 -5.29 8.87 4.74
N TRP A 67 -4.28 9.05 3.88
CA TRP A 67 -4.34 8.60 2.48
C TRP A 67 -4.34 7.07 2.39
N LEU A 68 -3.46 6.39 3.13
CA LEU A 68 -3.38 4.92 3.20
C LEU A 68 -4.70 4.32 3.71
N LEU A 69 -5.30 4.89 4.76
CA LEU A 69 -6.59 4.43 5.27
C LEU A 69 -7.72 4.65 4.25
N GLY A 70 -7.65 5.72 3.47
CA GLY A 70 -8.56 5.98 2.35
C GLY A 70 -8.45 4.93 1.25
N VAL A 71 -7.22 4.51 0.91
CA VAL A 71 -6.98 3.40 -0.03
C VAL A 71 -7.52 2.08 0.55
N ALA A 72 -7.17 1.73 1.78
CA ALA A 72 -7.64 0.50 2.44
C ALA A 72 -9.17 0.41 2.48
N ARG A 73 -9.85 1.54 2.75
CA ARG A 73 -11.31 1.64 2.69
C ARG A 73 -11.86 1.30 1.30
N LYS A 74 -11.23 1.82 0.23
CA LYS A 74 -11.65 1.54 -1.15
C LYS A 74 -11.43 0.06 -1.50
N THR A 75 -10.31 -0.52 -1.10
CA THR A 75 -10.02 -1.94 -1.30
C THR A 75 -11.04 -2.82 -0.60
N LEU A 76 -11.36 -2.55 0.67
CA LEU A 76 -12.43 -3.24 1.41
C LEU A 76 -13.79 -3.16 0.69
N ALA A 77 -14.15 -1.98 0.16
CA ALA A 77 -15.38 -1.79 -0.58
C ALA A 77 -15.40 -2.57 -1.91
N ASN A 78 -14.24 -2.72 -2.56
CA ASN A 78 -14.10 -3.53 -3.77
C ASN A 78 -14.24 -5.03 -3.47
N GLN A 79 -13.57 -5.51 -2.42
CA GLN A 79 -13.65 -6.91 -2.01
C GLN A 79 -15.07 -7.31 -1.64
N ARG A 80 -15.78 -6.48 -0.86
CA ARG A 80 -17.21 -6.70 -0.54
C ARG A 80 -18.11 -6.75 -1.79
N ARG A 81 -17.82 -5.94 -2.81
CA ARG A 81 -18.57 -5.96 -4.08
C ARG A 81 -18.23 -7.17 -4.96
N SER A 82 -17.01 -7.70 -4.86
CA SER A 82 -16.59 -8.90 -5.57
C SER A 82 -17.32 -10.14 -5.03
N VAL A 83 -17.39 -10.29 -3.70
CA VAL A 83 -18.09 -11.38 -3.03
C VAL A 83 -19.60 -11.38 -3.34
N ARG A 84 -20.21 -10.21 -3.51
CA ARG A 84 -21.66 -10.09 -3.77
C ARG A 84 -22.07 -10.36 -5.23
N ARG A 85 -21.09 -10.48 -6.15
CA ARG A 85 -21.33 -10.75 -7.58
C ARG A 85 -21.06 -12.21 -7.97
N ARG A 86 -20.76 -13.06 -6.98
CA ARG A 86 -20.43 -14.48 -7.16
C ARG A 86 -21.46 -15.33 -6.43
#